data_AF-A0A424Y4E9-F1
#
_entry.id   AF-A0A424Y4E9-F1
#
_cell.length_a   1.000
_cell.length_b   1.000
_cell.length_c   1.000
_cell.angle_alpha   90.00
_cell.angle_beta   90.00
_cell.angle_gamma   90.00
#
_symmetry.space_group_name_H-M   'P 1'
#
loop_
_entity.id
_entity.type
_entity.pdbx_description
1 polymer ?
#
loop_
_entity_poly.entity_id
_entity_poly.type
_entity_poly.pdbx_seq_one_letter_code
_entity_poly.pdbx_strand_id
1 'polypeptide(L)' 'MKVREVLSERDRLKNHLYAIKRAIVLSELYLKDDEVIQNLKEMKVELEGSLDEINKSLETIEDMEM' A
#
# COMPACT_ATOMS: atom_id res chain seq x y z
N MET A 1 -10.66 -10.51 -13.62
CA MET A 1 -9.23 -10.17 -13.60
C MET A 1 -8.42 -11.43 -13.71
N LYS A 2 -7.30 -11.41 -14.45
CA LYS A 2 -6.36 -12.54 -14.46
C LYS A 2 -5.52 -12.48 -13.18
N VAL A 3 -5.22 -13.60 -12.54
CA VAL A 3 -4.39 -13.67 -11.30
C VAL A 3 -3.09 -12.86 -11.42
N ARG A 4 -2.48 -12.88 -12.60
CA ARG A 4 -1.29 -12.07 -12.93
C ARG A 4 -1.50 -10.57 -12.74
N GLU A 5 -2.66 -10.04 -13.10
CA GLU A 5 -3.00 -8.62 -12.92
C GLU A 5 -3.12 -8.27 -11.43
N VAL A 6 -3.76 -9.14 -10.65
CA VAL A 6 -3.89 -9.00 -9.19
C VAL A 6 -2.52 -9.00 -8.51
N LEU A 7 -1.65 -9.94 -8.86
CA LEU A 7 -0.28 -10.02 -8.33
C LEU A 7 0.57 -8.81 -8.72
N SER A 8 0.45 -8.34 -9.97
CA SER A 8 1.15 -7.14 -10.42
C SER A 8 0.71 -5.90 -9.66
N GLU A 9 -0.60 -5.76 -9.38
CA GLU A 9 -1.12 -4.63 -8.62
C GLU A 9 -0.70 -4.71 -7.14
N ARG A 10 -0.71 -5.91 -6.55
CA ARG A 10 -0.17 -6.14 -5.20
C ARG A 10 1.27 -5.67 -5.06
N ASP A 11 2.13 -6.04 -6.00
CA ASP A 11 3.54 -5.69 -5.96
C ASP A 11 3.75 -4.18 -6.18
N ARG A 12 2.91 -3.56 -7.01
CA ARG A 12 2.87 -2.09 -7.17
C ARG A 12 2.49 -1.38 -5.87
N LEU A 13 1.44 -1.84 -5.18
CA LEU A 13 1.02 -1.28 -3.89
C LEU A 13 2.11 -1.42 -2.82
N LYS A 14 2.80 -2.57 -2.75
CA LYS A 14 3.94 -2.76 -1.85
C LYS A 14 5.05 -1.74 -2.10
N ASN A 15 5.36 -1.47 -3.37
CA ASN A 15 6.36 -0.47 -3.74
C ASN A 15 5.94 0.95 -3.35
N HIS A 16 4.67 1.32 -3.59
CA HIS A 16 4.14 2.61 -3.15
C HIS A 16 4.16 2.76 -1.62
N LEU A 17 3.78 1.72 -0.88
CA LEU A 17 3.86 1.70 0.59
C LEU A 17 5.28 1.87 1.10
N TYR A 18 6.26 1.27 0.41
CA TYR A 18 7.65 1.45 0.75
C TYR A 18 8.11 2.90 0.50
N ALA A 19 7.73 3.49 -0.64
CA ALA A 19 8.04 4.87 -0.97
C ALA A 19 7.42 5.85 0.04
N ILE A 20 6.15 5.64 0.43
CA ILE A 20 5.47 6.56 1.34
C ILE A 20 6.02 6.48 2.76
N LYS A 21 6.39 5.27 3.24
CA LYS A 21 7.07 5.11 4.53
C LYS A 21 8.39 5.87 4.56
N ARG A 22 9.17 5.84 3.46
CA ARG A 22 10.39 6.65 3.33
C ARG A 22 10.10 8.14 3.30
N ALA A 23 9.08 8.57 2.56
CA ALA A 23 8.68 9.97 2.50
C ALA A 23 8.29 10.52 3.89
N ILE A 24 7.51 9.77 4.67
CA ILE A 24 7.15 10.13 6.06
C ILE A 24 8.42 10.35 6.89
N VAL A 25 9.34 9.38 6.89
CA VAL A 25 10.58 9.48 7.69
C VAL A 25 11.42 10.68 7.26
N LEU A 26 11.58 10.92 5.96
CA LEU A 26 12.32 12.08 5.46
C LEU A 26 11.65 13.39 5.85
N SER A 27 10.32 13.46 5.76
CA SER A 27 9.55 14.64 6.18
C SER A 27 9.67 14.88 7.68
N GLU A 28 9.58 13.85 8.53
CA GLU A 28 9.75 13.94 9.98
C GLU A 28 11.17 14.40 10.37
N LEU A 29 12.20 13.97 9.63
CA LEU A 29 13.59 14.34 9.91
C LEU A 29 13.96 15.74 9.41
N TYR A 30 13.56 16.09 8.20
CA TYR A 30 14.09 17.25 7.48
C TYR A 30 13.07 18.38 7.27
N LEU A 31 11.82 18.06 6.95
CA LEU A 31 10.81 19.06 6.62
C LEU A 31 10.12 19.60 7.88
N LYS A 32 9.78 18.71 8.82
CA LYS A 32 9.08 18.99 10.08
C LYS A 32 7.79 19.79 9.90
N ASP A 33 7.12 19.55 8.78
CA ASP A 33 5.80 20.10 8.46
C ASP A 33 4.75 19.07 8.84
N ASP A 34 4.04 19.35 9.93
CA ASP A 34 3.05 18.43 10.51
C ASP A 34 1.87 18.16 9.56
N GLU A 35 1.47 19.14 8.75
CA GLU A 35 0.38 18.98 7.78
C GLU A 35 0.81 18.02 6.65
N VAL A 36 2.00 18.21 6.10
CA VAL A 36 2.56 17.31 5.08
C VAL A 36 2.75 15.90 5.64
N ILE A 37 3.26 15.76 6.86
CA ILE A 37 3.45 14.46 7.52
C ILE A 37 2.11 13.76 7.74
N GLN A 38 1.08 14.51 8.16
CA GLN A 38 -0.26 13.97 8.38
C GLN A 38 -0.89 13.49 7.06
N ASN A 39 -0.80 14.30 5.99
CA ASN A 39 -1.26 13.90 4.66
C ASN A 39 -0.57 12.62 4.16
N LEU A 40 0.74 12.47 4.39
CA LEU A 40 1.48 11.25 4.05
C LEU A 40 1.04 10.03 4.88
N LYS A 41 0.69 10.23 6.15
CA LYS A 41 0.16 9.16 7.02
C LYS A 41 -1.22 8.71 6.58
N GLU A 42 -2.09 9.63 6.16
CA GLU A 42 -3.43 9.31 5.63
C GLU A 42 -3.32 8.51 4.32
N MET A 43 -2.51 8.98 3.36
CA MET A 43 -2.25 8.23 2.13
C MET A 43 -1.66 6.84 2.39
N LYS A 44 -0.82 6.69 3.42
CA LYS A 44 -0.29 5.38 3.82
C LYS A 44 -1.42 4.45 4.26
N VAL A 45 -2.37 4.93 5.06
CA VAL A 45 -3.52 4.12 5.54
C VAL A 45 -4.38 3.67 4.36
N GLU A 46 -4.65 4.55 3.40
CA GLU A 46 -5.41 4.20 2.20
C GLU A 46 -4.73 3.09 1.40
N LEU A 47 -3.41 3.20 1.18
CA LEU A 47 -2.64 2.17 0.49
C LEU A 47 -2.59 0.84 1.25
N GLU A 48 -2.55 0.86 2.59
CA GLU A 48 -2.63 -0.35 3.42
C GLU A 48 -4.01 -1.02 3.27
N GLY A 49 -5.09 -0.23 3.21
CA GLY A 49 -6.44 -0.71 2.94
C GLY A 49 -6.56 -1.38 1.57
N SER A 50 -6.09 -0.73 0.50
CA SER A 50 -6.11 -1.32 -0.84
C SER A 50 -5.28 -2.61 -0.94
N LEU A 51 -4.15 -2.69 -0.23
CA LEU A 51 -3.33 -3.90 -0.21
C LEU A 51 -4.06 -5.06 0.50
N ASP A 52 -4.77 -4.77 1.59
CA ASP A 52 -5.56 -5.75 2.34
C ASP A 52 -6.70 -6.32 1.47
N GLU A 53 -7.41 -5.47 0.72
CA GLU A 53 -8.45 -5.90 -0.23
C GLU A 53 -7.90 -6.83 -1.32
N ILE A 54 -6.70 -6.53 -1.84
CA ILE A 54 -6.04 -7.39 -2.83
C ILE A 54 -5.63 -8.73 -2.21
N ASN A 55 -5.13 -8.74 -0.98
CA ASN A 55 -4.75 -9.98 -0.31
C ASN A 55 -5.99 -10.88 -0.07
N LYS A 56 -7.10 -10.31 0.40
CA LYS A 56 -8.37 -11.04 0.55
C LYS A 56 -8.89 -11.61 -0.78
N SER A 57 -8.72 -10.85 -1.86
CA SER A 57 -9.07 -11.30 -3.20
C SER A 57 -8.22 -12.49 -3.65
N LEU A 58 -6.94 -12.53 -3.28
CA LEU A 58 -6.04 -13.65 -3.56
C LEU A 58 -6.38 -14.89 -2.72
N GLU A 59 -6.67 -14.73 -1.42
CA GLU A 59 -7.13 -15.82 -0.55
C GLU A 59 -8.39 -16.49 -1.12
N THR A 60 -9.36 -15.68 -1.56
CA THR A 60 -10.60 -16.19 -2.18
C THR A 60 -10.32 -16.97 -3.48
N ILE A 61 -9.32 -16.57 -4.26
CA ILE A 61 -8.93 -17.29 -5.49
C ILE A 61 -8.27 -18.62 -5.15
N GLU A 62 -7.38 -18.64 -4.16
CA GLU A 62 -6.70 -19.87 -3.70
C GLU A 62 -7.70 -20.90 -3.14
N ASP A 63 -8.75 -20.44 -2.43
CA ASP A 63 -9.82 -21.30 -1.92
C ASP A 63 -10.74 -21.88 -3.01
N MET A 64 -10.86 -21.23 -4.17
CA MET A 64 -11.66 -21.71 -5.31
C MET A 64 -10.90 -22.70 -6.21
N GLU A 65 -9.57 -22.75 -6.12
CA GLU A 65 -8.72 -23.67 -6.89
C GLU A 65 -8.44 -25.00 -6.14
N MET A 66 -8.81 -25.10 -4.86
CA MET A 66 -8.86 -26.36 -4.08
C MET A 66 -10.16 -27.14 -4.29
#